data_AF-X1LI73-F1
#
_entry.id   AF-X1LI73-F1
#
_cell.length_a   1.000
_cell.length_b   1.000
_cell.length_c   1.000
_cell.angle_alpha   90.00
_cell.angle_beta   90.00
_cell.angle_gamma   90.00
#
_symmetry.space_group_name_H-M   'P 1'
#
loop_
_entity.id
_entity.type
_entity.pdbx_description
1 polymer ?
#
loop_
_entity_poly.entity_id
_entity_poly.type
_entity_poly.pdbx_seq_one_letter_code
_entity_poly.pdbx_strand_id
1 'polypeptide(L)'
;YRPLEVEANVVRCLGHRLTFSSSGLPKSIVSTYTASVDSTEGPIREILADSVAFVVQTQNKDVVFGDGQARVVSRTPAAVVWESESSSAAFALHCRASMEFDGYIAYQLKLSAKRNVDVEDIRLEIPFRRDIAKYLMGMDHKGGLRPRKVRWKWDRDKHQDSIWIGDVNAGLRCQLKGPNYVRPLVNIYYKYKKLNLPAAWYNEGRGGCNVDEVGADRVVLTAYSGPRTIKANETLNFYFDLLLTPVKPINSAAHWHNRYYHNGNGATLR
;
A
#
# COMPACT_ATOMS: atom_id res chain seq x y z
N TYR A 1 3.37 0.08 23.79
CA TYR A 1 3.63 0.37 22.37
C TYR A 1 4.71 1.46 22.29
N ARG A 2 5.53 1.50 21.24
CA ARG A 2 6.48 2.61 21.05
C ARG A 2 5.76 3.75 20.32
N PRO A 3 5.73 4.98 20.85
CA PRO A 3 5.09 6.11 20.18
C PRO A 3 5.71 6.42 18.81
N LEU A 4 4.92 7.05 17.94
CA LEU A 4 5.43 7.62 16.69
C LEU A 4 6.32 8.84 16.97
N GLU A 5 7.50 8.86 16.35
CA GLU A 5 8.39 10.02 16.33
C GLU A 5 8.26 10.70 14.96
N VAL A 6 7.94 12.00 14.96
CA VAL A 6 7.72 12.79 13.73
C VAL A 6 8.68 13.96 13.71
N GLU A 7 9.41 14.09 12.61
CA GLU A 7 10.38 15.15 12.35
C GLU A 7 10.23 15.58 10.89
N ALA A 8 9.71 16.79 10.67
CA ALA A 8 9.36 17.29 9.33
C ALA A 8 8.52 16.28 8.53
N ASN A 9 9.09 15.71 7.47
CA ASN A 9 8.46 14.73 6.58
C ASN A 9 8.85 13.26 6.88
N VAL A 10 9.48 13.02 8.02
CA VAL A 10 9.93 11.71 8.47
C VAL A 10 9.06 11.23 9.63
N VAL A 11 8.50 10.03 9.49
CA VAL A 11 7.73 9.33 10.52
C VAL A 11 8.46 8.05 10.89
N ARG A 12 8.79 7.88 12.16
CA ARG A 12 9.46 6.68 12.69
C ARG A 12 8.49 5.91 13.58
N CYS A 13 8.43 4.60 13.38
CA CYS A 13 7.74 3.66 14.24
C CYS A 13 8.68 2.51 14.60
N LEU A 14 8.18 1.49 15.29
CA LEU A 14 9.01 0.35 15.69
C LEU A 14 9.70 -0.29 14.47
N GLY A 15 11.03 -0.25 14.45
CA GLY A 15 11.85 -0.87 13.40
C GLY A 15 11.75 -0.24 12.02
N HIS A 16 11.00 0.85 11.84
CA HIS A 16 10.78 1.46 10.53
C HIS A 16 10.89 2.98 10.53
N ARG A 17 11.25 3.52 9.36
CA ARG A 17 11.24 4.94 9.05
C ARG A 17 10.65 5.19 7.68
N LEU A 18 9.56 5.95 7.62
CA LEU A 18 8.95 6.45 6.39
C LEU A 18 9.36 7.91 6.19
N THR A 19 9.82 8.25 4.99
CA THR A 19 9.94 9.65 4.55
C THR A 19 8.93 9.87 3.43
N PHE A 20 8.03 10.84 3.56
CA PHE A 20 7.11 11.21 2.48
C PHE A 20 7.65 12.39 1.67
N SER A 21 7.35 12.42 0.37
CA SER A 21 7.74 13.49 -0.55
C SER A 21 6.78 14.68 -0.47
N SER A 22 7.05 15.73 -1.25
CA SER A 22 6.15 16.87 -1.44
C SER A 22 4.75 16.47 -1.95
N SER A 23 4.61 15.36 -2.69
CA SER A 23 3.31 14.83 -3.12
C SER A 23 2.51 14.17 -1.98
N GLY A 24 3.14 13.95 -0.83
CA GLY A 24 2.58 13.20 0.29
C GLY A 24 2.76 11.68 0.17
N LEU A 25 3.23 11.17 -0.98
CA LEU A 25 3.53 9.75 -1.17
C LEU A 25 4.92 9.36 -0.63
N PRO A 26 5.16 8.07 -0.31
CA PRO A 26 6.45 7.61 0.18
C PRO A 26 7.61 7.95 -0.77
N LYS A 27 8.64 8.58 -0.23
CA LYS A 27 9.96 8.79 -0.88
C LYS A 27 10.95 7.70 -0.50
N SER A 28 10.91 7.24 0.75
CA SER A 28 11.82 6.24 1.31
C SER A 28 11.10 5.48 2.42
N ILE A 29 11.33 4.17 2.49
CA ILE A 29 10.83 3.30 3.56
C ILE A 29 11.97 2.41 4.01
N VAL A 30 12.43 2.61 5.24
CA VAL A 30 13.52 1.84 5.82
C VAL A 30 12.99 0.83 6.83
N SER A 31 13.57 -0.37 6.80
CA SER A 31 13.49 -1.37 7.87
C SER A 31 14.84 -1.50 8.59
N THR A 32 14.78 -1.78 9.89
CA THR A 32 15.94 -2.03 10.77
C THR A 32 15.79 -3.34 11.55
N TYR A 33 14.90 -4.23 11.12
CA TYR A 33 14.76 -5.54 11.76
C TYR A 33 15.99 -6.43 11.49
N THR A 34 16.41 -7.21 12.48
CA THR A 34 17.42 -8.26 12.28
C THR A 34 16.93 -9.31 11.28
N ALA A 35 17.83 -10.09 10.70
CA ALA A 35 17.47 -11.13 9.74
C ALA A 35 16.53 -12.20 10.34
N SER A 36 16.65 -12.47 11.64
CA SER A 36 15.78 -13.33 12.44
C SER A 36 14.50 -12.64 12.93
N VAL A 37 14.36 -11.32 12.72
CA VAL A 37 13.21 -10.51 13.14
C VAL A 37 12.99 -10.55 14.66
N ASP A 38 14.01 -10.84 15.45
CA ASP A 38 13.96 -10.89 16.93
C ASP A 38 14.30 -9.56 17.60
N SER A 39 14.82 -8.58 16.84
CA SER A 39 15.06 -7.22 17.31
C SER A 39 14.92 -6.20 16.17
N THR A 40 14.94 -4.92 16.53
CA THR A 40 14.95 -3.78 15.58
C THR A 40 16.33 -3.12 15.46
N GLU A 41 17.38 -3.85 15.80
CA GLU A 41 18.78 -3.37 15.77
C GLU A 41 19.58 -4.07 14.65
N GLY A 42 18.90 -4.38 13.56
CA GLY A 42 19.48 -4.93 12.34
C GLY A 42 20.08 -3.85 11.42
N PRO A 43 20.70 -4.27 10.31
CA PRO A 43 21.21 -3.35 9.31
C PRO A 43 20.07 -2.53 8.68
N ILE A 44 20.39 -1.30 8.26
CA ILE A 44 19.47 -0.44 7.51
C ILE A 44 19.16 -1.10 6.16
N ARG A 45 17.88 -1.36 5.90
CA ARG A 45 17.38 -1.87 4.62
C ARG A 45 16.34 -0.91 4.05
N GLU A 46 16.72 -0.19 3.00
CA GLU A 46 15.78 0.60 2.20
C GLU A 46 14.91 -0.34 1.37
N ILE A 47 13.58 -0.17 1.41
CA ILE A 47 12.62 -1.01 0.69
C ILE A 47 12.43 -0.48 -0.74
N LEU A 48 12.40 0.84 -0.90
CA LEU A 48 12.06 1.49 -2.16
C LEU A 48 13.31 1.79 -2.99
N ALA A 49 13.26 1.50 -4.30
CA ALA A 49 14.31 1.90 -5.24
C ALA A 49 14.17 3.37 -5.66
N ASP A 50 12.97 3.94 -5.54
CA ASP A 50 12.64 5.32 -5.88
C ASP A 50 11.38 5.77 -5.12
N SER A 51 10.95 7.01 -5.30
CA SER A 51 9.67 7.48 -4.74
C SER A 51 8.48 6.73 -5.33
N VAL A 52 7.48 6.44 -4.50
CA VAL A 52 6.17 5.96 -4.94
C VAL A 52 5.50 7.06 -5.77
N ALA A 53 5.01 6.70 -6.95
CA ALA A 53 4.42 7.64 -7.89
C ALA A 53 2.94 7.34 -8.13
N PHE A 54 2.13 8.39 -8.24
CA PHE A 54 0.77 8.31 -8.75
C PHE A 54 0.72 9.05 -10.08
N VAL A 55 0.56 8.29 -11.17
CA VAL A 55 0.74 8.78 -12.54
C VAL A 55 -0.60 8.81 -13.25
N VAL A 56 -0.88 9.91 -13.93
CA VAL A 56 -2.01 10.07 -14.85
C VAL A 56 -1.43 10.25 -16.24
N GLN A 57 -1.85 9.44 -17.19
CA GLN A 57 -1.38 9.49 -18.57
C GLN A 57 -2.48 10.00 -19.50
N THR A 58 -2.15 10.98 -20.33
CA THR A 58 -3.04 11.57 -21.35
C THR A 58 -2.25 11.82 -22.62
N GLN A 59 -2.80 11.49 -23.79
CA GLN A 59 -2.17 11.78 -25.09
C GLN A 59 -0.72 11.25 -25.19
N ASN A 60 -0.49 10.00 -24.76
CA ASN A 60 0.80 9.31 -24.67
C ASN A 60 1.86 10.03 -23.83
N LYS A 61 1.45 10.87 -22.88
CA LYS A 61 2.34 11.58 -21.96
C LYS A 61 1.84 11.54 -20.53
N ASP A 62 2.76 11.41 -19.60
CA ASP A 62 2.46 11.56 -18.18
C ASP A 62 2.16 13.02 -17.87
N VAL A 63 1.08 13.25 -17.11
CA VAL A 63 0.69 14.55 -16.61
C VAL A 63 1.68 14.98 -15.54
N VAL A 64 2.32 16.13 -15.75
CA VAL A 64 3.17 16.76 -14.75
C VAL A 64 2.29 17.55 -13.78
N PHE A 65 2.27 17.13 -12.52
CA PHE A 65 1.73 17.93 -11.43
C PHE A 65 2.80 18.90 -10.93
N GLY A 66 2.38 20.11 -10.56
CA GLY A 66 3.25 21.05 -9.86
C GLY A 66 3.69 20.48 -8.51
N ASP A 67 4.74 21.08 -7.95
CA ASP A 67 5.26 20.66 -6.64
C ASP A 67 4.17 20.74 -5.58
N GLY A 68 3.91 19.61 -4.92
CA GLY A 68 2.99 19.55 -3.80
C GLY A 68 3.58 20.21 -2.55
N GLN A 69 2.73 20.44 -1.55
CA GLN A 69 3.18 20.90 -0.23
C GLN A 69 2.67 19.96 0.86
N ALA A 70 3.38 18.85 1.04
CA ALA A 70 3.07 17.91 2.11
C ALA A 70 3.33 18.52 3.49
N ARG A 71 2.31 18.50 4.35
CA ARG A 71 2.38 19.01 5.73
C ARG A 71 1.69 18.08 6.70
N VAL A 72 2.25 17.94 7.89
CA VAL A 72 1.61 17.23 9.00
C VAL A 72 0.47 18.08 9.53
N VAL A 73 -0.74 17.50 9.57
CA VAL A 73 -1.97 18.18 10.02
C VAL A 73 -2.48 17.67 11.36
N SER A 74 -2.04 16.50 11.81
CA SER A 74 -2.35 15.95 13.13
C SER A 74 -1.24 15.02 13.61
N ARG A 75 -0.94 15.07 14.92
CA ARG A 75 0.06 14.22 15.57
C ARG A 75 -0.43 13.78 16.94
N THR A 76 -0.41 12.47 17.16
CA THR A 76 -0.63 11.83 18.46
C THR A 76 0.46 10.77 18.68
N PRO A 77 0.61 10.21 19.89
CA PRO A 77 1.52 9.09 20.12
C PRO A 77 1.20 7.84 19.28
N ALA A 78 -0.06 7.64 18.90
CA ALA A 78 -0.53 6.45 18.20
C ALA A 78 -0.64 6.62 16.68
N ALA A 79 -0.86 7.85 16.19
CA ALA A 79 -1.07 8.14 14.78
C ALA A 79 -0.58 9.53 14.37
N VAL A 80 -0.13 9.67 13.13
CA VAL A 80 0.17 10.94 12.46
C VAL A 80 -0.61 11.04 11.16
N VAL A 81 -1.08 12.24 10.82
CA VAL A 81 -1.79 12.53 9.58
C VAL A 81 -1.07 13.64 8.84
N TRP A 82 -0.87 13.47 7.54
CA TRP A 82 -0.36 14.52 6.66
C TRP A 82 -1.22 14.65 5.40
N GLU A 83 -1.16 15.84 4.82
CA GLU A 83 -1.88 16.20 3.61
C GLU A 83 -0.96 16.89 2.62
N SER A 84 -1.24 16.72 1.33
CA SER A 84 -0.59 17.42 0.23
C SER A 84 -1.62 17.74 -0.84
N GLU A 85 -1.47 18.90 -1.46
CA GLU A 85 -2.22 19.32 -2.64
C GLU A 85 -1.25 19.60 -3.76
N SER A 86 -1.59 19.15 -4.97
CA SER A 86 -0.86 19.45 -6.19
C SER A 86 -1.85 19.65 -7.33
N SER A 87 -1.39 20.30 -8.40
CA SER A 87 -2.26 20.67 -9.51
C SER A 87 -1.52 20.61 -10.83
N SER A 88 -2.25 20.31 -11.90
CA SER A 88 -1.79 20.44 -13.27
C SER A 88 -2.77 21.32 -14.06
N ALA A 89 -2.52 21.49 -15.37
CA ALA A 89 -3.47 22.20 -16.23
C ALA A 89 -4.85 21.52 -16.28
N ALA A 90 -4.89 20.19 -16.14
CA ALA A 90 -6.10 19.39 -16.32
C ALA A 90 -6.69 18.86 -15.00
N PHE A 91 -5.88 18.74 -13.94
CA PHE A 91 -6.27 18.03 -12.73
C PHE A 91 -5.90 18.79 -11.46
N ALA A 92 -6.65 18.54 -10.39
CA ALA A 92 -6.22 18.79 -9.01
C ALA A 92 -6.09 17.44 -8.31
N LEU A 93 -5.04 17.27 -7.51
CA LEU A 93 -4.76 16.05 -6.76
C LEU A 93 -4.58 16.41 -5.29
N HIS A 94 -5.42 15.84 -4.44
CA HIS A 94 -5.31 15.92 -2.99
C HIS A 94 -4.93 14.56 -2.43
N CYS A 95 -3.84 14.51 -1.67
CA CYS A 95 -3.37 13.34 -0.94
C CYS A 95 -3.58 13.56 0.55
N ARG A 96 -4.33 12.68 1.21
CA ARG A 96 -4.35 12.57 2.67
C ARG A 96 -3.86 11.20 3.08
N ALA A 97 -2.95 11.16 4.05
CA ALA A 97 -2.41 9.92 4.56
C ALA A 97 -2.38 9.93 6.09
N SER A 98 -2.56 8.76 6.68
CA SER A 98 -2.44 8.54 8.12
C SER A 98 -1.61 7.30 8.40
N MET A 99 -0.59 7.42 9.26
CA MET A 99 0.23 6.30 9.71
C MET A 99 -0.01 6.02 11.18
N GLU A 100 -0.19 4.76 11.54
CA GLU A 100 -0.32 4.25 12.90
C GLU A 100 1.01 3.70 13.43
N PHE A 101 1.12 3.53 14.75
CA PHE A 101 2.35 3.12 15.44
C PHE A 101 2.90 1.75 15.02
N ASP A 102 2.08 0.92 14.38
CA ASP A 102 2.43 -0.44 13.92
C ASP A 102 2.90 -0.49 12.46
N GLY A 103 3.00 0.67 11.78
CA GLY A 103 3.42 0.75 10.39
C GLY A 103 2.28 0.55 9.38
N TYR A 104 1.03 0.51 9.82
CA TYR A 104 -0.11 0.65 8.92
C TYR A 104 -0.22 2.10 8.43
N ILE A 105 -0.40 2.29 7.13
CA ILE A 105 -0.54 3.60 6.49
C ILE A 105 -1.74 3.58 5.56
N ALA A 106 -2.73 4.42 5.80
CA ALA A 106 -3.87 4.59 4.91
C ALA A 106 -3.68 5.83 4.03
N TYR A 107 -3.88 5.69 2.71
CA TYR A 107 -3.85 6.77 1.73
C TYR A 107 -5.22 6.99 1.10
N GLN A 108 -5.59 8.26 0.97
CA GLN A 108 -6.77 8.74 0.28
C GLN A 108 -6.34 9.76 -0.77
N LEU A 109 -6.21 9.31 -2.03
CA LEU A 109 -5.96 10.21 -3.16
C LEU A 109 -7.28 10.59 -3.82
N LYS A 110 -7.51 11.89 -3.98
CA LYS A 110 -8.65 12.46 -4.71
C LYS A 110 -8.14 13.19 -5.94
N LEU A 111 -8.46 12.66 -7.12
CA LEU A 111 -8.11 13.27 -8.40
C LEU A 111 -9.37 13.90 -9.01
N SER A 112 -9.38 15.22 -9.13
CA SER A 112 -10.50 15.99 -9.68
C SER A 112 -10.11 16.59 -11.04
N ALA A 113 -10.96 16.40 -12.06
CA ALA A 113 -10.72 16.98 -13.38
C ALA A 113 -11.26 18.41 -13.47
N LYS A 114 -10.46 19.33 -14.02
CA LYS A 114 -10.84 20.75 -14.22
C LYS A 114 -11.65 20.97 -15.50
N ARG A 115 -11.62 19.99 -16.41
CA ARG A 115 -12.29 19.96 -17.70
C ARG A 115 -12.56 18.50 -18.08
N ASN A 116 -13.29 18.27 -19.16
CA ASN A 116 -13.40 16.93 -19.73
C ASN A 116 -12.02 16.50 -20.25
N VAL A 117 -11.56 15.32 -19.85
CA VAL A 117 -10.25 14.79 -20.26
C VAL A 117 -10.35 13.28 -20.49
N ASP A 118 -9.85 12.84 -21.63
CA ASP A 118 -9.59 11.43 -21.88
C ASP A 118 -8.24 11.06 -21.27
N VAL A 119 -8.25 10.09 -20.37
CA VAL A 119 -7.05 9.51 -19.77
C VAL A 119 -6.82 8.11 -20.35
N GLU A 120 -5.57 7.81 -20.65
CA GLU A 120 -5.13 6.50 -21.14
C GLU A 120 -4.93 5.53 -19.98
N ASP A 121 -4.40 6.02 -18.86
CA ASP A 121 -4.27 5.27 -17.62
C ASP A 121 -4.13 6.20 -16.42
N ILE A 122 -4.52 5.69 -15.24
CA ILE A 122 -4.18 6.26 -13.95
C ILE A 122 -3.64 5.10 -13.11
N ARG A 123 -2.41 5.24 -12.61
CA ARG A 123 -1.69 4.14 -11.97
C ARG A 123 -0.90 4.58 -10.73
N LEU A 124 -0.81 3.68 -9.76
CA LEU A 124 0.13 3.76 -8.65
C LEU A 124 1.34 2.87 -8.96
N GLU A 125 2.54 3.43 -8.84
CA GLU A 125 3.80 2.72 -9.03
C GLU A 125 4.57 2.68 -7.72
N ILE A 126 4.88 1.47 -7.26
CA ILE A 126 5.71 1.24 -6.07
C ILE A 126 6.99 0.55 -6.54
N PRO A 127 8.10 1.30 -6.68
CA PRO A 127 9.38 0.74 -7.09
C PRO A 127 10.12 0.17 -5.89
N PHE A 128 10.23 -1.16 -5.84
CA PHE A 128 11.02 -1.87 -4.84
C PHE A 128 12.46 -2.02 -5.30
N ARG A 129 13.40 -1.99 -4.35
CA ARG A 129 14.75 -2.48 -4.60
C ARG A 129 14.72 -3.97 -4.93
N ARG A 130 15.45 -4.38 -5.96
CA ARG A 130 15.47 -5.78 -6.41
C ARG A 130 15.97 -6.75 -5.34
N ASP A 131 16.94 -6.34 -4.52
CA ASP A 131 17.46 -7.16 -3.42
C ASP A 131 16.44 -7.34 -2.27
N ILE A 132 15.45 -6.45 -2.17
CA ILE A 132 14.34 -6.57 -1.22
C ILE A 132 13.17 -7.35 -1.81
N ALA A 133 12.86 -7.20 -3.09
CA ALA A 133 11.72 -7.84 -3.76
C ALA A 133 11.92 -9.34 -4.07
N LYS A 134 12.34 -10.10 -3.05
CA LYS A 134 12.68 -11.53 -3.13
C LYS A 134 11.44 -12.44 -3.11
N TYR A 135 10.50 -12.15 -2.22
CA TYR A 135 9.28 -12.92 -2.03
C TYR A 135 8.03 -12.12 -2.38
N LEU A 136 6.95 -12.82 -2.71
CA LEU A 136 5.66 -12.24 -3.04
C LEU A 136 4.52 -13.13 -2.57
N MET A 137 3.44 -12.52 -2.09
CA MET A 137 2.19 -13.20 -1.70
C MET A 137 0.96 -12.33 -1.99
N GLY A 138 -0.17 -12.93 -2.31
CA GLY A 138 -1.42 -12.23 -2.64
C GLY A 138 -1.62 -12.11 -4.16
N MET A 139 -2.78 -11.59 -4.57
CA MET A 139 -3.15 -11.44 -5.99
C MET A 139 -2.88 -12.72 -6.81
N ASP A 140 -3.52 -13.81 -6.41
CA ASP A 140 -3.44 -15.18 -6.98
C ASP A 140 -2.13 -15.95 -6.72
N HIS A 141 -1.24 -15.41 -5.88
CA HIS A 141 0.00 -16.09 -5.50
C HIS A 141 0.00 -16.55 -4.04
N LYS A 142 0.22 -17.86 -3.82
CA LYS A 142 0.18 -18.54 -2.51
C LYS A 142 1.29 -18.14 -1.52
N GLY A 143 2.23 -17.29 -1.91
CA GLY A 143 3.42 -16.95 -1.12
C GLY A 143 4.63 -17.77 -1.53
N GLY A 144 5.78 -17.13 -1.70
CA GLY A 144 7.03 -17.79 -2.09
C GLY A 144 7.96 -16.85 -2.83
N LEU A 145 8.94 -17.42 -3.55
CA LEU A 145 9.82 -16.63 -4.43
C LEU A 145 8.97 -15.86 -5.45
N ARG A 146 9.27 -14.58 -5.60
CA ARG A 146 8.55 -13.69 -6.51
C ARG A 146 8.72 -14.18 -7.97
N PRO A 147 7.62 -14.42 -8.71
CA PRO A 147 7.71 -14.64 -10.15
C PRO A 147 8.31 -13.41 -10.85
N ARG A 148 9.10 -13.61 -11.92
CA ARG A 148 9.70 -12.49 -12.67
C ARG A 148 8.65 -11.50 -13.20
N LYS A 149 7.48 -12.02 -13.55
CA LYS A 149 6.35 -11.28 -14.12
C LYS A 149 5.07 -11.71 -13.42
N VAL A 150 4.29 -10.73 -12.93
CA VAL A 150 2.94 -10.95 -12.39
C VAL A 150 1.96 -10.12 -13.21
N ARG A 151 0.83 -10.73 -13.57
CA ARG A 151 -0.29 -10.08 -14.24
C ARG A 151 -1.56 -10.48 -13.51
N TRP A 152 -2.23 -9.50 -12.92
CA TRP A 152 -3.41 -9.71 -12.12
C TRP A 152 -4.53 -8.77 -12.56
N LYS A 153 -5.75 -9.29 -12.52
CA LYS A 153 -6.99 -8.57 -12.81
C LYS A 153 -7.94 -8.73 -11.65
N TRP A 154 -8.78 -7.72 -11.45
CA TRP A 154 -9.83 -7.75 -10.46
C TRP A 154 -10.78 -8.92 -10.70
N ASP A 155 -11.00 -9.71 -9.65
CA ASP A 155 -12.01 -10.76 -9.64
C ASP A 155 -12.76 -10.67 -8.31
N ARG A 156 -14.04 -10.31 -8.40
CA ARG A 156 -14.94 -10.13 -7.25
C ARG A 156 -15.06 -11.41 -6.42
N ASP A 157 -14.94 -12.57 -7.06
CA ASP A 157 -15.21 -13.86 -6.46
C ASP A 157 -13.99 -14.46 -5.76
N LYS A 158 -12.81 -13.89 -5.99
CA LYS A 158 -11.56 -14.30 -5.33
C LYS A 158 -11.28 -13.58 -4.02
N HIS A 159 -11.97 -12.46 -3.77
CA HIS A 159 -11.79 -11.64 -2.54
C HIS A 159 -10.34 -11.21 -2.30
N GLN A 160 -9.63 -10.90 -3.38
CA GLN A 160 -8.24 -10.44 -3.33
C GLN A 160 -8.18 -8.97 -3.73
N ASP A 161 -7.48 -8.20 -2.91
CA ASP A 161 -7.33 -6.76 -3.07
C ASP A 161 -5.94 -6.28 -2.62
N SER A 162 -5.05 -7.21 -2.27
CA SER A 162 -3.74 -6.90 -1.71
C SER A 162 -2.65 -7.85 -2.16
N ILE A 163 -1.44 -7.29 -2.19
CA ILE A 163 -0.20 -7.98 -2.53
C ILE A 163 0.88 -7.55 -1.54
N TRP A 164 1.71 -8.48 -1.13
CA TRP A 164 2.89 -8.25 -0.31
C TRP A 164 4.13 -8.61 -1.12
N ILE A 165 5.15 -7.75 -1.08
CA ILE A 165 6.44 -7.94 -1.73
C ILE A 165 7.53 -7.57 -0.72
N GLY A 166 8.55 -8.41 -0.58
CA GLY A 166 9.65 -8.14 0.33
C GLY A 166 10.56 -9.32 0.63
N ASP A 167 11.44 -9.11 1.60
CA ASP A 167 12.29 -10.09 2.26
C ASP A 167 11.81 -10.29 3.70
N VAL A 168 12.38 -11.28 4.41
CA VAL A 168 11.96 -11.70 5.75
C VAL A 168 11.87 -10.54 6.75
N ASN A 169 12.84 -9.62 6.70
CA ASN A 169 12.97 -8.51 7.63
C ASN A 169 12.74 -7.13 6.98
N ALA A 170 12.23 -7.08 5.74
CA ALA A 170 11.92 -5.83 5.05
C ALA A 170 10.91 -6.09 3.93
N GLY A 171 9.66 -5.65 4.10
CA GLY A 171 8.62 -5.83 3.09
C GLY A 171 7.49 -4.83 3.21
N LEU A 172 6.66 -4.80 2.18
CA LEU A 172 5.52 -3.90 2.07
C LEU A 172 4.31 -4.67 1.54
N ARG A 173 3.19 -4.59 2.25
CA ARG A 173 1.89 -4.95 1.69
C ARG A 173 1.24 -3.70 1.12
N CYS A 174 0.71 -3.79 -0.09
CA CYS A 174 -0.19 -2.80 -0.69
C CYS A 174 -1.60 -3.41 -0.79
N GLN A 175 -2.61 -2.70 -0.28
CA GLN A 175 -4.02 -3.08 -0.40
C GLN A 175 -4.78 -1.99 -1.14
N LEU A 176 -5.40 -2.32 -2.27
CA LEU A 176 -6.18 -1.40 -3.07
C LEU A 176 -7.64 -1.45 -2.62
N LYS A 177 -8.22 -0.29 -2.34
CA LYS A 177 -9.60 -0.21 -1.83
C LYS A 177 -10.31 1.05 -2.32
N GLY A 178 -11.56 1.22 -1.91
CA GLY A 178 -12.39 2.37 -2.30
C GLY A 178 -13.14 2.94 -1.10
N PRO A 179 -13.87 4.05 -1.28
CA PRO A 179 -14.63 4.69 -0.19
C PRO A 179 -15.65 3.76 0.48
N ASN A 180 -16.20 2.80 -0.25
CA ASN A 180 -17.16 1.81 0.23
C ASN A 180 -16.51 0.46 0.61
N TYR A 181 -15.21 0.44 0.88
CA TYR A 181 -14.51 -0.77 1.29
C TYR A 181 -15.13 -1.34 2.56
N VAL A 182 -15.34 -2.65 2.55
CA VAL A 182 -15.74 -3.39 3.74
C VAL A 182 -14.83 -4.59 3.88
N ARG A 183 -14.22 -4.72 5.06
CA ARG A 183 -13.32 -5.83 5.36
C ARG A 183 -14.03 -7.17 5.06
N PRO A 184 -13.45 -8.01 4.18
CA PRO A 184 -14.00 -9.34 3.95
C PRO A 184 -14.07 -10.13 5.26
N LEU A 185 -15.12 -10.94 5.41
CA LEU A 185 -15.24 -11.88 6.52
C LEU A 185 -14.16 -12.98 6.39
N VAL A 186 -13.98 -13.84 7.39
CA VAL A 186 -13.08 -15.00 7.21
C VAL A 186 -13.54 -15.88 6.04
N ASN A 187 -12.61 -16.60 5.42
CA ASN A 187 -12.78 -17.31 4.14
C ASN A 187 -14.09 -18.14 4.01
N ILE A 188 -14.55 -18.78 5.08
CA ILE A 188 -15.80 -19.56 5.11
C ILE A 188 -17.07 -18.72 4.82
N TYR A 189 -17.01 -17.39 5.01
CA TYR A 189 -18.14 -16.48 4.82
C TYR A 189 -18.06 -15.63 3.54
N TYR A 190 -17.04 -15.85 2.70
CA TYR A 190 -16.86 -15.09 1.45
C TYR A 190 -18.09 -15.11 0.54
N LYS A 191 -18.82 -16.23 0.49
CA LYS A 191 -20.05 -16.36 -0.31
C LYS A 191 -21.14 -15.36 0.08
N TYR A 192 -21.18 -14.92 1.35
CA TYR A 192 -22.23 -14.04 1.87
C TYR A 192 -21.90 -12.56 1.74
N LYS A 193 -20.62 -12.21 1.49
CA LYS A 193 -20.19 -10.82 1.36
C LYS A 193 -19.05 -10.69 0.36
N LYS A 194 -19.44 -10.53 -0.91
CA LYS A 194 -18.53 -10.28 -2.03
C LYS A 194 -17.67 -9.04 -1.80
N LEU A 195 -16.49 -9.03 -2.41
CA LEU A 195 -15.60 -7.87 -2.38
C LEU A 195 -16.29 -6.69 -3.09
N ASN A 196 -16.31 -5.53 -2.43
CA ASN A 196 -16.70 -4.29 -3.07
C ASN A 196 -15.55 -3.82 -3.95
N LEU A 197 -15.69 -4.03 -5.26
CA LEU A 197 -14.68 -3.60 -6.23
C LEU A 197 -14.55 -2.06 -6.20
N PRO A 198 -13.37 -1.51 -5.93
CA PRO A 198 -13.20 -0.06 -5.85
C PRO A 198 -13.30 0.58 -7.24
N ALA A 199 -14.34 1.38 -7.47
CA ALA A 199 -14.66 1.93 -8.79
C ALA A 199 -13.48 2.62 -9.50
N ALA A 200 -12.67 3.39 -8.74
CA ALA A 200 -11.51 4.08 -9.29
C ALA A 200 -10.43 3.11 -9.80
N TRP A 201 -10.10 2.05 -9.06
CA TRP A 201 -9.10 1.07 -9.50
C TRP A 201 -9.65 0.02 -10.46
N TYR A 202 -10.89 -0.44 -10.26
CA TYR A 202 -11.52 -1.48 -11.08
C TYR A 202 -11.83 -0.99 -12.49
N ASN A 203 -12.40 0.21 -12.60
CA ASN A 203 -12.76 0.86 -13.86
C ASN A 203 -13.45 -0.10 -14.84
N GLU A 204 -14.53 -0.75 -14.41
CA GLU A 204 -15.31 -1.68 -15.24
C GLU A 204 -14.48 -2.83 -15.85
N GLY A 205 -13.47 -3.32 -15.11
CA GLY A 205 -12.60 -4.42 -15.53
C GLY A 205 -11.34 -3.99 -16.28
N ARG A 206 -11.19 -2.69 -16.56
CA ARG A 206 -10.01 -2.16 -17.25
C ARG A 206 -8.77 -2.12 -16.36
N GLY A 207 -8.92 -2.02 -15.04
CA GLY A 207 -7.80 -1.99 -14.11
C GLY A 207 -7.23 -3.34 -13.68
N GLY A 208 -6.15 -3.32 -12.90
CA GLY A 208 -5.46 -4.51 -12.40
C GLY A 208 -4.10 -4.17 -11.78
N CYS A 209 -3.27 -5.19 -11.59
CA CYS A 209 -1.93 -5.03 -11.04
C CYS A 209 -0.90 -5.83 -11.83
N ASN A 210 0.26 -5.23 -12.05
CA ASN A 210 1.42 -5.88 -12.65
C ASN A 210 2.61 -5.79 -11.70
N VAL A 211 3.47 -6.80 -11.73
CA VAL A 211 4.80 -6.72 -11.12
C VAL A 211 5.82 -7.09 -12.19
N ASP A 212 6.76 -6.19 -12.45
CA ASP A 212 7.76 -6.33 -13.50
C ASP A 212 9.16 -5.95 -12.98
N GLU A 213 10.18 -6.63 -13.51
CA GLU A 213 11.57 -6.19 -13.35
C GLU A 213 11.81 -5.02 -14.31
N VAL A 214 12.30 -3.88 -13.79
CA VAL A 214 12.60 -2.68 -14.58
C VAL A 214 14.07 -2.34 -14.38
N GLY A 215 14.85 -2.42 -15.45
CA GLY A 215 16.30 -2.28 -15.37
C GLY A 215 16.96 -3.41 -14.57
N ALA A 216 18.13 -3.15 -14.01
CA ALA A 216 18.92 -4.15 -13.30
C ALA A 216 18.56 -4.25 -11.80
N ASP A 217 18.05 -3.17 -11.22
CA ASP A 217 18.01 -2.92 -9.77
C ASP A 217 16.59 -2.70 -9.21
N ARG A 218 15.55 -2.67 -10.06
CA ARG A 218 14.17 -2.37 -9.64
C ARG A 218 13.17 -3.46 -9.96
N VAL A 219 12.20 -3.61 -9.06
CA VAL A 219 10.97 -4.36 -9.29
C VAL A 219 9.82 -3.41 -9.02
N VAL A 220 8.96 -3.20 -10.01
CA VAL A 220 7.87 -2.22 -9.89
C VAL A 220 6.53 -2.94 -9.79
N LEU A 221 5.79 -2.64 -8.72
CA LEU A 221 4.36 -2.94 -8.63
C LEU A 221 3.60 -1.78 -9.26
N THR A 222 2.84 -2.06 -10.32
CA THR A 222 1.98 -1.08 -11.00
C THR A 222 0.53 -1.48 -10.80
N ALA A 223 -0.21 -0.73 -9.97
CA ALA A 223 -1.66 -0.82 -9.86
C ALA A 223 -2.28 0.16 -10.85
N TYR A 224 -2.69 -0.35 -12.01
CA TYR A 224 -3.23 0.44 -13.12
C TYR A 224 -4.76 0.39 -13.14
N SER A 225 -5.37 1.36 -13.80
CA SER A 225 -6.83 1.45 -13.85
C SER A 225 -7.38 1.57 -15.27
N GLY A 226 -6.53 1.72 -16.27
CA GLY A 226 -6.88 1.74 -17.69
C GLY A 226 -7.63 3.00 -18.13
N PRO A 227 -7.99 3.07 -19.42
CA PRO A 227 -8.51 4.29 -20.02
C PRO A 227 -9.92 4.63 -19.54
N ARG A 228 -10.24 5.92 -19.53
CA ARG A 228 -11.58 6.46 -19.29
C ARG A 228 -11.65 7.94 -19.68
N THR A 229 -12.87 8.46 -19.80
CA THR A 229 -13.12 9.91 -19.82
C THR A 229 -13.51 10.37 -18.43
N ILE A 230 -12.89 11.44 -17.94
CA ILE A 230 -13.24 12.09 -16.67
C ILE A 230 -13.91 13.42 -17.00
N LYS A 231 -15.12 13.64 -16.51
CA LYS A 231 -15.87 14.87 -16.76
C LYS A 231 -15.33 16.03 -15.93
N ALA A 232 -15.54 17.25 -16.39
CA ALA A 232 -15.25 18.45 -15.60
C ALA A 232 -15.93 18.37 -14.23
N ASN A 233 -15.18 18.67 -13.17
CA ASN A 233 -15.56 18.59 -11.76
C ASN A 233 -15.84 17.18 -11.21
N GLU A 234 -15.66 16.13 -12.01
CA GLU A 234 -15.70 14.76 -11.52
C GLU A 234 -14.46 14.46 -10.67
N THR A 235 -14.66 13.74 -9.57
CA THR A 235 -13.59 13.33 -8.65
C THR A 235 -13.51 11.81 -8.53
N LEU A 236 -12.33 11.26 -8.81
CA LEU A 236 -12.00 9.86 -8.60
C LEU A 236 -11.29 9.68 -7.26
N ASN A 237 -11.71 8.67 -6.50
CA ASN A 237 -11.18 8.38 -5.16
C ASN A 237 -10.32 7.11 -5.20
N PHE A 238 -9.00 7.27 -5.24
CA PHE A 238 -8.01 6.20 -5.28
C PHE A 238 -7.49 5.94 -3.87
N TYR A 239 -8.10 4.99 -3.17
CA TYR A 239 -7.71 4.66 -1.80
C TYR A 239 -6.82 3.41 -1.81
N PHE A 240 -5.78 3.43 -0.99
CA PHE A 240 -4.94 2.25 -0.79
C PHE A 240 -4.31 2.30 0.59
N ASP A 241 -3.97 1.13 1.12
CA ASP A 241 -3.21 1.04 2.35
C ASP A 241 -1.86 0.41 2.08
N LEU A 242 -0.88 0.84 2.86
CA LEU A 242 0.40 0.19 3.00
C LEU A 242 0.49 -0.42 4.40
N LEU A 243 1.17 -1.56 4.51
CA LEU A 243 1.61 -2.09 5.80
C LEU A 243 3.10 -2.40 5.70
N LEU A 244 3.88 -1.70 6.52
CA LEU A 244 5.30 -1.98 6.67
C LEU A 244 5.44 -3.30 7.44
N THR A 245 6.31 -4.18 6.96
CA THR A 245 6.58 -5.47 7.62
C THR A 245 8.07 -5.67 7.80
N PRO A 246 8.51 -6.30 8.90
CA PRO A 246 7.72 -6.85 10.02
C PRO A 246 7.07 -5.81 10.95
N VAL A 247 6.00 -6.16 11.66
CA VAL A 247 5.29 -5.20 12.55
C VAL A 247 5.76 -5.24 14.02
N LYS A 248 6.46 -6.30 14.43
CA LYS A 248 7.03 -6.46 15.78
C LYS A 248 8.12 -7.54 15.80
N PRO A 249 9.06 -7.47 16.74
CA PRO A 249 10.01 -8.55 16.96
C PRO A 249 9.36 -9.87 17.38
N ILE A 250 9.95 -10.98 16.97
CA ILE A 250 9.58 -12.33 17.37
C ILE A 250 10.17 -12.59 18.76
N ASN A 251 9.31 -12.90 19.72
CA ASN A 251 9.74 -13.40 21.03
C ASN A 251 9.64 -14.93 21.06
N SER A 252 10.71 -15.59 20.60
CA SER A 252 10.75 -17.05 20.49
C SER A 252 10.59 -17.73 21.86
N ALA A 253 11.26 -17.24 22.90
CA ALA A 253 11.16 -17.80 24.25
C ALA A 253 9.70 -17.80 24.76
N ALA A 254 8.99 -16.67 24.66
CA ALA A 254 7.60 -16.59 25.07
C ALA A 254 6.68 -17.50 24.23
N HIS A 255 6.94 -17.63 22.92
CA HIS A 255 6.19 -18.53 22.05
C HIS A 255 6.36 -20.01 22.45
N TRP A 256 7.58 -20.44 22.76
CA TRP A 256 7.86 -21.84 23.16
C TRP A 256 7.34 -22.18 24.56
N HIS A 257 7.20 -21.19 25.45
CA HIS A 257 6.57 -21.37 26.76
C HIS A 257 5.05 -21.49 26.70
N ASN A 258 4.40 -21.06 25.61
CA ASN A 258 2.96 -21.03 25.51
C ASN A 258 2.42 -22.31 24.83
N ARG A 259 1.48 -23.01 25.48
CA ARG A 259 0.81 -24.18 24.91
C ARG A 259 -0.57 -23.77 24.40
N TYR A 260 -0.71 -23.56 23.10
CA TYR A 260 -2.01 -23.28 22.49
C TYR A 260 -2.91 -24.51 22.61
N TYR A 261 -3.99 -24.37 23.39
CA TYR A 261 -5.04 -25.38 23.51
C TYR A 261 -6.32 -24.83 22.90
N HIS A 262 -6.84 -25.50 21.88
CA HIS A 262 -8.18 -25.23 21.34
C HIS A 262 -9.15 -26.27 21.91
N ASN A 263 -9.97 -25.87 22.89
CA ASN A 263 -11.05 -26.73 23.36
C ASN A 263 -12.16 -26.77 22.31
N GLY A 264 -12.37 -27.92 21.68
CA GLY A 264 -13.40 -28.13 20.67
C GLY A 264 -14.81 -28.36 21.20
N ASN A 265 -15.01 -28.43 22.52
CA ASN A 265 -16.29 -28.83 23.09
C ASN A 265 -17.05 -27.66 23.74
N GLY A 266 -18.03 -27.15 23.00
CA GLY A 266 -19.25 -26.61 23.60
C GLY A 266 -20.11 -27.78 24.09
N ALA A 267 -19.85 -28.25 25.32
CA ALA A 267 -20.83 -29.02 26.08
C ALA A 267 -21.19 -28.18 27.31
N THR A 268 -22.41 -27.66 27.31
CA THR A 268 -23.08 -27.05 28.45
C THR A 268 -23.02 -28.02 29.63
N LEU A 269 -22.39 -27.59 30.73
CA LEU A 269 -22.56 -28.24 32.02
C LEU A 269 -24.03 -28.06 32.42
N ARG A 270 -24.72 -29.18 32.61
CA ARG A 270 -26.05 -29.25 33.24
C ARG A 270 -25.97 -28.84 34.70
#